data_AF-A0A436BG52-F1
#
_entry.id   AF-A0A436BG52-F1
#
_cell.length_a   1.000
_cell.length_b   1.000
_cell.length_c   1.000
_cell.angle_alpha   90.00
_cell.angle_beta   90.00
_cell.angle_gamma   90.00
#
_symmetry.space_group_name_H-M   'P 1'
#
loop_
_entity.id
_entity.type
_entity.pdbx_description
1 polymer ?
#
loop_
_entity_poly.entity_id
_entity_poly.type
_entity_poly.pdbx_seq_one_letter_code
_entity_poly.pdbx_strand_id
1 'polypeptide(L)'
;AKAVLNDDGTPKWRMAPSPHGVYWKDGMKLGYQDVGSWTLMKSTPTDRAKAAWLYAQFVTSKTVDVKKSHVGLTFIRESTIHDKSFTERAPKLGGLIEFYRSPARVQWSPTGTNVPDYPKLAQLWWQAIGDASSGAKTAQEAMDSLCGEQEKVMSRIEKSGVQGDIGPKMAEEHDLAYWNADAVKKGNLAPQLKIENEKEKPITINYDELVKSWQK
;
A
#
# COMPACT_ATOMS: atom_id res chain seq x y z
N ALA A 1 -0.25 7.79 23.51
CA ALA A 1 0.75 6.91 24.14
C ALA A 1 2.01 7.72 24.45
N LYS A 2 2.73 7.46 25.54
CA LYS A 2 4.06 8.06 25.78
C LYS A 2 5.04 7.49 24.75
N ALA A 3 5.94 8.30 24.22
CA ALA A 3 6.94 7.84 23.25
C ALA A 3 7.90 6.83 23.89
N VAL A 4 8.26 5.76 23.17
CA VAL A 4 9.17 4.71 23.66
C VAL A 4 10.62 5.07 23.29
N LEU A 5 11.27 5.85 24.17
CA LEU A 5 12.60 6.42 23.96
C LEU A 5 13.57 5.99 25.07
N ASN A 6 14.87 6.09 24.76
CA ASN A 6 15.97 6.10 25.71
C ASN A 6 16.01 7.45 26.45
N ASP A 7 16.79 7.51 27.53
CA ASP A 7 16.93 8.71 28.36
C ASP A 7 17.58 9.89 27.59
N ASP A 8 18.37 9.60 26.56
CA ASP A 8 18.96 10.57 25.63
C ASP A 8 17.99 11.05 24.52
N GLY A 9 16.75 10.55 24.52
CA GLY A 9 15.71 10.87 23.55
C GLY A 9 15.79 10.08 22.23
N THR A 10 16.71 9.12 22.09
CA THR A 10 16.76 8.24 20.92
C THR A 10 15.69 7.14 20.98
N PRO A 11 15.18 6.64 19.84
CA PRO A 11 14.19 5.55 19.84
C PRO A 11 14.74 4.24 20.40
N LYS A 12 13.94 3.53 21.22
CA LYS A 12 14.19 2.13 21.63
C LYS A 12 13.81 1.10 20.56
N TRP A 13 13.38 1.57 19.39
CA TRP A 13 12.89 0.78 18.28
C TRP A 13 13.58 1.21 16.99
N ARG A 14 13.54 0.33 15.99
CA ARG A 14 14.03 0.63 14.65
C ARG A 14 13.04 0.17 13.59
N MET A 15 12.95 0.92 12.52
CA MET A 15 12.26 0.56 11.30
C MET A 15 13.03 -0.55 10.61
N ALA A 16 12.33 -1.61 10.21
CA ALA A 16 12.88 -2.74 9.48
C ALA A 16 12.06 -2.96 8.19
N PRO A 17 12.64 -3.63 7.17
CA PRO A 17 11.88 -4.13 6.04
C PRO A 17 10.66 -4.95 6.46
N SER A 18 9.61 -4.90 5.65
CA SER A 18 8.41 -5.71 5.89
C SER A 18 8.75 -7.21 5.76
N PRO A 19 8.25 -8.07 6.66
CA PRO A 19 8.34 -9.52 6.48
C PRO A 19 7.40 -9.98 5.37
N HIS A 20 7.69 -11.13 4.77
CA HIS A 20 6.84 -11.76 3.76
C HIS A 20 6.43 -13.18 4.18
N GLY A 21 5.33 -13.67 3.60
CA GLY A 21 4.88 -15.06 3.78
C GLY A 21 5.16 -15.93 2.55
N VAL A 22 4.74 -17.20 2.61
CA VAL A 22 5.02 -18.26 1.62
C VAL A 22 4.62 -17.93 0.17
N TYR A 23 3.60 -17.09 -0.01
CA TYR A 23 3.06 -16.71 -1.32
C TYR A 23 3.85 -15.58 -1.99
N TRP A 24 4.71 -14.88 -1.24
CA TRP A 24 5.52 -13.82 -1.80
C TRP A 24 6.62 -14.39 -2.69
N LYS A 25 6.89 -13.71 -3.82
CA LYS A 25 7.96 -14.01 -4.78
C LYS A 25 8.68 -12.72 -5.14
N ASP A 26 9.93 -12.84 -5.58
CA ASP A 26 10.71 -11.69 -6.05
C ASP A 26 9.93 -10.89 -7.10
N GLY A 27 9.90 -9.56 -6.92
CA GLY A 27 9.13 -8.64 -7.76
C GLY A 27 7.71 -8.35 -7.26
N MET A 28 7.18 -9.12 -6.30
CA MET A 28 5.92 -8.77 -5.63
C MET A 28 6.10 -7.61 -4.65
N LYS A 29 5.08 -6.77 -4.54
CA LYS A 29 5.04 -5.72 -3.51
C LYS A 29 5.18 -6.33 -2.11
N LEU A 30 5.90 -5.64 -1.23
CA LEU A 30 6.22 -6.06 0.13
C LEU A 30 6.00 -4.91 1.11
N GLY A 31 4.74 -4.50 1.25
CA GLY A 31 4.30 -3.35 2.04
C GLY A 31 3.30 -2.50 1.28
N TYR A 32 3.05 -1.29 1.76
CA TYR A 32 2.05 -0.38 1.20
C TYR A 32 2.40 1.08 1.51
N GLN A 33 2.21 1.98 0.54
CA GLN A 33 2.31 3.42 0.72
C GLN A 33 1.00 4.09 0.29
N ASP A 34 0.41 4.86 1.18
CA ASP A 34 -0.66 5.80 0.84
C ASP A 34 -0.07 7.05 0.20
N VAL A 35 -0.48 7.33 -1.04
CA VAL A 35 -0.07 8.53 -1.76
C VAL A 35 -1.25 9.50 -1.90
N GLY A 36 -1.15 10.62 -1.17
CA GLY A 36 -2.10 11.71 -1.32
C GLY A 36 -2.01 12.35 -2.70
N SER A 37 -3.15 12.74 -3.27
CA SER A 37 -3.23 13.39 -4.58
C SER A 37 -4.02 14.70 -4.50
N TRP A 38 -3.63 15.68 -5.30
CA TRP A 38 -4.45 16.87 -5.53
C TRP A 38 -5.41 16.61 -6.68
N THR A 39 -6.72 16.62 -6.40
CA THR A 39 -7.74 16.38 -7.42
C THR A 39 -8.36 17.71 -7.84
N LEU A 40 -8.20 18.07 -9.11
CA LEU A 40 -8.89 19.21 -9.72
C LEU A 40 -10.10 18.69 -10.51
N MET A 41 -11.31 19.04 -10.09
CA MET A 41 -12.53 18.58 -10.73
C MET A 41 -12.70 19.18 -12.12
N LYS A 42 -13.21 18.38 -13.06
CA LYS A 42 -13.53 18.84 -14.42
C LYS A 42 -14.56 19.98 -14.46
N SER A 43 -15.44 20.04 -13.45
CA SER A 43 -16.46 21.09 -13.30
C SER A 43 -15.91 22.42 -12.78
N THR A 44 -14.68 22.46 -12.27
CA THR A 44 -14.09 23.70 -11.75
C THR A 44 -13.75 24.63 -12.93
N PRO A 45 -14.23 25.89 -12.93
CA PRO A 45 -13.85 26.87 -13.93
C PRO A 45 -12.32 26.99 -14.07
N THR A 46 -11.82 27.09 -15.30
CA THR A 46 -10.37 27.01 -15.58
C THR A 46 -9.54 28.05 -14.85
N ASP A 47 -10.05 29.27 -14.70
CA ASP A 47 -9.43 30.36 -13.93
C ASP A 47 -9.21 29.96 -12.45
N ARG A 48 -10.23 29.37 -11.82
CA ARG A 48 -10.15 28.87 -10.43
C ARG A 48 -9.28 27.63 -10.32
N ALA A 49 -9.34 26.73 -11.30
CA ALA A 49 -8.51 25.53 -11.33
C ALA A 49 -7.01 25.88 -11.39
N LYS A 50 -6.63 26.93 -12.14
CA LYS A 50 -5.25 27.45 -12.17
C LYS A 50 -4.80 27.96 -10.79
N ALA A 51 -5.65 28.70 -10.09
CA ALA A 51 -5.34 29.17 -8.74
C ALA A 51 -5.17 27.99 -7.75
N ALA A 52 -6.08 27.01 -7.80
CA ALA A 52 -5.97 25.80 -6.99
C ALA A 52 -4.70 24.99 -7.30
N TRP A 53 -4.32 24.90 -8.59
CA TRP A 53 -3.08 24.26 -9.01
C TRP A 53 -1.85 24.99 -8.46
N LEU A 54 -1.80 26.32 -8.54
CA LEU A 54 -0.70 27.12 -7.96
C LEU A 54 -0.60 26.92 -6.44
N TYR A 55 -1.72 26.86 -5.73
CA TYR A 55 -1.73 26.57 -4.31
C TYR A 55 -1.19 25.16 -4.01
N ALA A 56 -1.59 24.15 -4.81
CA ALA A 56 -1.02 22.80 -4.69
C ALA A 56 0.51 22.81 -4.92
N GLN A 57 1.01 23.58 -5.89
CA GLN A 57 2.47 23.74 -6.10
C GLN A 57 3.15 24.38 -4.89
N PHE A 58 2.53 25.40 -4.29
CA PHE A 58 3.06 26.02 -3.07
C PHE A 58 3.13 25.03 -1.89
N VAL A 59 2.04 24.31 -1.61
CA VAL A 59 1.98 23.34 -0.50
C VAL A 59 2.96 22.18 -0.69
N THR A 60 3.21 21.79 -1.94
CA THR A 60 4.16 20.73 -2.28
C THR A 60 5.58 21.25 -2.49
N SER A 61 5.82 22.56 -2.45
CA SER A 61 7.15 23.15 -2.67
C SER A 61 8.16 22.65 -1.64
N LYS A 62 9.44 22.60 -2.02
CA LYS A 62 10.52 22.06 -1.18
C LYS A 62 10.57 22.71 0.21
N THR A 63 10.46 24.04 0.31
CA THR A 63 10.51 24.76 1.58
C THR A 63 9.34 24.40 2.50
N VAL A 64 8.14 24.30 1.95
CA VAL A 64 6.93 23.95 2.72
C VAL A 64 6.97 22.47 3.12
N ASP A 65 7.33 21.59 2.20
CA ASP A 65 7.43 20.16 2.43
C ASP A 65 8.47 19.85 3.53
N VAL A 66 9.69 20.40 3.46
CA VAL A 66 10.71 20.23 4.52
C VAL A 66 10.15 20.59 5.89
N LYS A 67 9.54 21.77 6.02
CA LYS A 67 8.96 22.21 7.30
C LYS A 67 7.86 21.26 7.78
N LYS A 68 6.96 20.85 6.90
CA LYS A 68 5.87 19.92 7.23
C LYS A 68 6.39 18.54 7.60
N SER A 69 7.33 17.98 6.85
CA SER A 69 7.94 16.68 7.13
C SER A 69 8.69 16.68 8.46
N HIS A 70 9.28 17.81 8.89
CA HIS A 70 9.87 17.87 10.22
C HIS A 70 8.83 17.72 11.35
N VAL A 71 7.59 18.14 11.10
CA VAL A 71 6.50 18.01 12.08
C VAL A 71 5.82 16.65 11.96
N GLY A 72 5.41 16.27 10.75
CA GLY A 72 4.53 15.12 10.50
C GLY A 72 5.21 13.85 9.99
N LEU A 73 6.51 13.91 9.65
CA LEU A 73 7.27 12.78 9.08
C LEU A 73 6.65 12.16 7.82
N THR A 74 5.86 12.95 7.08
CA THR A 74 5.31 12.61 5.77
C THR A 74 6.07 13.38 4.71
N PHE A 75 6.68 12.66 3.77
CA PHE A 75 7.54 13.23 2.73
C PHE A 75 6.78 13.28 1.42
N ILE A 76 6.68 14.46 0.79
CA ILE A 76 6.07 14.59 -0.54
C ILE A 76 7.16 14.53 -1.62
N ARG A 77 8.33 15.13 -1.36
CA ARG A 77 9.41 15.24 -2.34
C ARG A 77 10.61 14.38 -1.98
N GLU A 78 11.22 13.78 -2.99
CA GLU A 78 12.53 13.13 -2.88
C GLU A 78 13.60 14.08 -2.35
N SER A 79 13.64 15.32 -2.86
CA SER A 79 14.60 16.30 -2.37
C SER A 79 14.40 16.65 -0.89
N THR A 80 13.20 16.47 -0.32
CA THR A 80 12.92 16.67 1.11
C THR A 80 13.56 15.60 1.98
N ILE A 81 13.41 14.32 1.64
CA ILE A 81 14.04 13.26 2.42
C ILE A 81 15.57 13.35 2.38
N HIS A 82 16.16 13.91 1.31
CA HIS A 82 17.61 14.16 1.17
C HIS A 82 18.09 15.50 1.75
N ASP A 83 17.24 16.26 2.45
CA ASP A 83 17.69 17.49 3.10
C ASP A 83 18.75 17.20 4.19
N LYS A 84 19.70 18.12 4.35
CA LYS A 84 20.75 18.01 5.38
C LYS A 84 20.15 17.96 6.78
N SER A 85 19.07 18.70 7.02
CA SER A 85 18.36 18.70 8.31
C SER A 85 17.81 17.32 8.69
N PHE A 86 17.46 16.48 7.70
CA PHE A 86 17.02 15.11 7.94
C PHE A 86 18.18 14.15 8.16
N THR A 87 19.34 14.40 7.56
CA THR A 87 20.56 13.68 7.91
C THR A 87 20.94 13.93 9.38
N GLU A 88 20.90 15.18 9.82
CA GLU A 88 21.19 15.55 11.21
C GLU A 88 20.17 14.95 12.20
N ARG A 89 18.90 14.86 11.79
CA ARG A 89 17.83 14.33 12.64
C ARG A 89 17.69 12.81 12.59
N ALA A 90 18.27 12.12 11.60
CA ALA A 90 18.11 10.68 11.37
C ALA A 90 18.30 9.82 12.64
N PRO A 91 19.31 10.06 13.51
CA PRO A 91 19.49 9.26 14.74
C PRO A 91 18.28 9.28 15.69
N LYS A 92 17.41 10.29 15.59
CA LYS A 92 16.20 10.44 16.41
C LYS A 92 14.95 9.85 15.76
N LEU A 93 15.05 9.29 14.56
CA LEU A 93 13.93 8.83 13.75
C LEU A 93 13.91 7.32 13.52
N GLY A 94 14.77 6.57 14.25
CA GLY A 94 14.64 5.12 14.37
C GLY A 94 14.73 4.39 13.03
N GLY A 95 15.58 4.83 12.10
CA GLY A 95 15.75 4.18 10.80
C GLY A 95 14.79 4.65 9.70
N LEU A 96 13.87 5.57 9.98
CA LEU A 96 12.90 6.06 9.00
C LEU A 96 13.57 6.77 7.82
N ILE A 97 14.61 7.58 8.08
CA ILE A 97 15.31 8.30 7.01
C ILE A 97 16.10 7.34 6.14
N GLU A 98 16.76 6.39 6.77
CA GLU A 98 17.52 5.33 6.12
C GLU A 98 16.62 4.45 5.25
N PHE A 99 15.46 4.04 5.76
CA PHE A 99 14.46 3.29 5.00
C PHE A 99 13.97 4.08 3.79
N TYR A 100 13.52 5.32 3.97
CA TYR A 100 13.02 6.13 2.86
C TYR A 100 14.12 6.61 1.93
N ARG A 101 15.41 6.46 2.23
CA ARG A 101 16.50 6.67 1.26
C ARG A 101 16.95 5.38 0.59
N SER A 102 16.49 4.23 1.07
CA SER A 102 16.90 2.92 0.54
C SER A 102 16.01 2.45 -0.62
N PRO A 103 16.47 1.45 -1.40
CA PRO A 103 15.65 0.79 -2.40
C PRO A 103 14.43 0.05 -1.82
N ALA A 104 14.43 -0.30 -0.53
CA ALA A 104 13.37 -1.10 0.08
C ALA A 104 12.01 -0.40 0.02
N ARG A 105 11.97 0.94 0.06
CA ARG A 105 10.72 1.71 -0.10
C ARG A 105 10.03 1.44 -1.44
N VAL A 106 10.79 1.10 -2.49
CA VAL A 106 10.25 0.85 -3.83
C VAL A 106 9.41 -0.42 -3.83
N GLN A 107 9.74 -1.39 -2.98
CA GLN A 107 8.95 -2.62 -2.84
C GLN A 107 7.55 -2.37 -2.27
N TRP A 108 7.26 -1.18 -1.72
CA TRP A 108 5.90 -0.84 -1.28
C TRP A 108 5.02 -0.31 -2.44
N SER A 109 5.55 -0.29 -3.68
CA SER A 109 4.88 0.15 -4.90
C SER A 109 5.20 -0.77 -6.10
N PRO A 110 4.33 -0.83 -7.14
CA PRO A 110 3.02 -0.19 -7.22
C PRO A 110 1.99 -0.90 -6.31
N THR A 111 1.00 -0.15 -5.82
CA THR A 111 -0.04 -0.68 -4.94
C THR A 111 -1.15 -1.44 -5.67
N GLY A 112 -1.08 -1.51 -7.01
CA GLY A 112 -2.10 -2.07 -7.90
C GLY A 112 -3.08 -1.00 -8.43
N THR A 113 -3.94 -1.41 -9.35
CA THR A 113 -5.01 -0.56 -9.88
C THR A 113 -6.15 -0.46 -8.87
N ASN A 114 -6.71 0.74 -8.68
CA ASN A 114 -7.88 0.92 -7.82
C ASN A 114 -9.09 0.16 -8.35
N VAL A 115 -9.87 -0.40 -7.43
CA VAL A 115 -11.13 -1.10 -7.75
C VAL A 115 -12.28 -0.12 -8.01
N PRO A 116 -13.26 -0.49 -8.85
CA PRO A 116 -14.45 0.31 -9.08
C PRO A 116 -15.25 0.52 -7.78
N ASP A 117 -15.54 1.79 -7.45
CA ASP A 117 -16.32 2.16 -6.25
C ASP A 117 -15.74 1.57 -4.93
N TYR A 118 -14.44 1.78 -4.70
CA TYR A 118 -13.75 1.40 -3.47
C TYR A 118 -14.53 1.73 -2.18
N PRO A 119 -15.18 2.90 -2.02
CA PRO A 119 -15.95 3.21 -0.80
C PRO A 119 -17.03 2.18 -0.46
N LYS A 120 -17.71 1.60 -1.47
CA LYS A 120 -18.68 0.53 -1.23
C LYS A 120 -18.00 -0.81 -0.94
N LEU A 121 -16.97 -1.17 -1.70
CA LEU A 121 -16.29 -2.45 -1.55
C LEU A 121 -15.53 -2.56 -0.22
N ALA A 122 -14.98 -1.46 0.28
CA ALA A 122 -14.22 -1.41 1.51
C ALA A 122 -15.07 -1.71 2.77
N GLN A 123 -16.38 -1.47 2.72
CA GLN A 123 -17.26 -1.80 3.85
C GLN A 123 -17.41 -3.33 4.03
N LEU A 124 -17.40 -4.08 2.93
CA LEU A 124 -17.49 -5.54 2.94
C LEU A 124 -16.24 -6.19 3.56
N TRP A 125 -15.07 -5.56 3.36
CA TRP A 125 -13.79 -6.02 3.89
C TRP A 125 -13.79 -6.18 5.41
N TRP A 126 -14.35 -5.20 6.13
CA TRP A 126 -14.34 -5.21 7.59
C TRP A 126 -15.17 -6.36 8.18
N GLN A 127 -16.29 -6.70 7.55
CA GLN A 127 -17.10 -7.84 7.95
C GLN A 127 -16.34 -9.16 7.73
N ALA A 128 -15.71 -9.33 6.56
CA ALA A 128 -14.95 -10.54 6.24
C ALA A 128 -13.73 -10.74 7.16
N ILE A 129 -13.01 -9.66 7.50
CA ILE A 129 -11.91 -9.73 8.48
C ILE A 129 -12.43 -10.17 9.84
N GLY A 130 -13.58 -9.66 10.29
CA GLY A 130 -14.16 -10.03 11.58
C GLY A 130 -14.43 -11.53 11.71
N ASP A 131 -15.04 -12.12 10.68
CA ASP A 131 -15.30 -13.55 10.61
C ASP A 131 -14.01 -14.39 10.67
N ALA A 132 -12.98 -14.00 9.92
CA ALA A 132 -11.70 -14.71 9.90
C ALA A 132 -10.92 -14.56 11.22
N SER A 133 -10.84 -13.35 11.76
CA SER A 133 -10.07 -13.05 12.98
C SER A 133 -10.70 -13.63 14.24
N SER A 134 -12.02 -13.83 14.26
CA SER A 134 -12.72 -14.50 15.37
C SER A 134 -12.65 -16.02 15.29
N GLY A 135 -12.23 -16.58 14.15
CA GLY A 135 -12.23 -18.02 13.89
C GLY A 135 -13.62 -18.57 13.52
N ALA A 136 -14.62 -17.71 13.30
CA ALA A 136 -15.94 -18.14 12.84
C ALA A 136 -15.90 -18.73 11.41
N LYS A 137 -14.98 -18.25 10.58
CA LYS A 137 -14.65 -18.80 9.27
C LYS A 137 -13.15 -19.00 9.13
N THR A 138 -12.74 -19.96 8.30
CA THR A 138 -11.36 -20.01 7.81
C THR A 138 -11.04 -18.79 6.97
N ALA A 139 -9.74 -18.50 6.78
CA ALA A 139 -9.32 -17.39 5.92
C ALA A 139 -9.87 -17.54 4.48
N GLN A 140 -9.89 -18.76 3.94
CA GLN A 140 -10.43 -19.02 2.60
C GLN A 140 -11.94 -18.76 2.55
N GLU A 141 -12.73 -19.31 3.46
CA GLU A 141 -14.19 -19.11 3.48
C GLU A 141 -14.59 -17.64 3.66
N ALA A 142 -13.82 -16.87 4.44
CA ALA A 142 -14.03 -15.44 4.59
C ALA A 142 -13.71 -14.67 3.29
N MET A 143 -12.63 -15.04 2.59
CA MET A 143 -12.28 -14.44 1.30
C MET A 143 -13.26 -14.83 0.18
N ASP A 144 -13.75 -16.07 0.16
CA ASP A 144 -14.78 -16.54 -0.78
C ASP A 144 -16.10 -15.78 -0.56
N SER A 145 -16.51 -15.63 0.71
CA SER A 145 -17.68 -14.83 1.08
C SER A 145 -17.53 -13.38 0.61
N LEU A 146 -16.37 -12.78 0.86
CA LEU A 146 -16.06 -11.42 0.43
C LEU A 146 -16.12 -11.28 -1.10
N CYS A 147 -15.52 -12.23 -1.83
CA CYS A 147 -15.52 -12.24 -3.28
C CYS A 147 -16.95 -12.18 -3.81
N GLY A 148 -17.82 -13.11 -3.36
CA GLY A 148 -19.22 -13.14 -3.80
C GLY A 148 -20.00 -11.86 -3.50
N GLU A 149 -19.76 -11.22 -2.35
CA GLU A 149 -20.40 -9.93 -2.04
C GLU A 149 -19.86 -8.78 -2.90
N GLN A 150 -18.55 -8.75 -3.16
CA GLN A 150 -17.94 -7.76 -4.05
C GLN A 150 -18.42 -7.93 -5.50
N GLU A 151 -18.55 -9.15 -6.00
CA GLU A 151 -19.07 -9.45 -7.33
C GLU A 151 -20.53 -8.99 -7.49
N LYS A 152 -21.39 -9.17 -6.47
CA LYS A 152 -22.75 -8.62 -6.48
C LYS A 152 -22.76 -7.10 -6.64
N VAL A 153 -21.83 -6.40 -5.97
CA VAL A 153 -21.69 -4.93 -6.11
C VAL A 153 -21.20 -4.59 -7.52
N MET A 154 -20.14 -5.23 -7.99
CA MET A 154 -19.54 -4.95 -9.30
C MET A 154 -20.51 -5.25 -10.45
N SER A 155 -21.25 -6.36 -10.41
CA SER A 155 -22.28 -6.69 -11.41
C SER A 155 -23.39 -5.65 -11.47
N ARG A 156 -23.80 -5.08 -10.33
CA ARG A 156 -24.78 -3.97 -10.34
C ARG A 156 -24.19 -2.70 -10.96
N ILE A 157 -22.91 -2.41 -10.71
CA ILE A 157 -22.22 -1.25 -11.29
C ILE A 157 -22.12 -1.42 -12.82
N GLU A 158 -21.67 -2.58 -13.30
CA GLU A 158 -21.61 -2.91 -14.72
C GLU A 158 -22.99 -2.71 -15.38
N LYS A 159 -24.04 -3.35 -14.84
CA LYS A 159 -25.42 -3.25 -15.36
C LYS A 159 -25.95 -1.81 -15.40
N SER A 160 -25.54 -0.98 -14.45
CA SER A 160 -25.99 0.42 -14.39
C SER A 160 -25.40 1.29 -15.51
N GLY A 161 -24.24 0.94 -16.04
CA GLY A 161 -23.50 1.76 -17.02
C GLY A 161 -23.03 3.12 -16.50
N VAL A 162 -23.18 3.42 -15.20
CA VAL A 162 -22.95 4.77 -14.64
C VAL A 162 -21.49 5.22 -14.74
N GLN A 163 -20.56 4.27 -14.82
CA GLN A 163 -19.13 4.53 -14.94
C GLN A 163 -18.64 4.53 -16.40
N GLY A 164 -19.52 4.31 -17.39
CA GLY A 164 -19.15 4.28 -18.81
C GLY A 164 -17.99 3.32 -19.09
N ASP A 165 -17.02 3.77 -19.90
CA ASP A 165 -15.89 2.95 -20.36
C ASP A 165 -14.87 2.56 -19.27
N ILE A 166 -14.98 3.15 -18.07
CA ILE A 166 -14.11 2.85 -16.92
C ILE A 166 -14.80 1.97 -15.86
N GLY A 167 -16.02 1.51 -16.14
CA GLY A 167 -16.75 0.60 -15.25
C GLY A 167 -16.17 -0.82 -15.24
N PRO A 168 -16.52 -1.62 -14.21
CA PRO A 168 -16.19 -3.05 -14.20
C PRO A 168 -16.86 -3.74 -15.39
N LYS A 169 -16.18 -4.77 -15.90
CA LYS A 169 -16.77 -5.78 -16.76
C LYS A 169 -16.62 -7.12 -16.07
N MET A 170 -17.73 -7.80 -15.82
CA MET A 170 -17.68 -9.09 -15.13
C MET A 170 -17.14 -10.13 -16.10
N ALA A 171 -16.20 -10.95 -15.63
CA ALA A 171 -15.70 -12.08 -16.38
C ALA A 171 -16.68 -13.26 -16.33
N GLU A 172 -16.53 -14.20 -17.26
CA GLU A 172 -17.20 -15.50 -17.15
C GLU A 172 -16.68 -16.25 -15.92
N GLU A 173 -17.56 -16.96 -15.24
CA GLU A 173 -17.22 -17.68 -14.02
C GLU A 173 -16.36 -18.91 -14.36
N HIS A 174 -15.22 -19.02 -13.68
CA HIS A 174 -14.28 -20.12 -13.84
C HIS A 174 -13.63 -20.46 -12.50
N ASP A 175 -13.09 -21.66 -12.40
CA ASP A 175 -12.39 -22.13 -11.21
C ASP A 175 -11.02 -21.45 -11.02
N LEU A 176 -10.46 -21.62 -9.83
CA LEU A 176 -9.14 -21.09 -9.50
C LEU A 176 -8.04 -21.63 -10.43
N ALA A 177 -8.15 -22.88 -10.88
CA ALA A 177 -7.16 -23.51 -11.75
C ALA A 177 -7.09 -22.83 -13.12
N TYR A 178 -8.25 -22.52 -13.70
CA TYR A 178 -8.37 -21.73 -14.92
C TYR A 178 -7.75 -20.34 -14.74
N TRP A 179 -8.13 -19.61 -13.69
CA TRP A 179 -7.61 -18.25 -13.46
C TRP A 179 -6.11 -18.22 -13.19
N ASN A 180 -5.58 -19.23 -12.48
CA ASN A 180 -4.15 -19.38 -12.28
C ASN A 180 -3.43 -19.64 -13.62
N ALA A 181 -3.95 -20.55 -14.45
CA ALA A 181 -3.35 -20.85 -15.75
C ALA A 181 -3.38 -19.64 -16.70
N ASP A 182 -4.48 -18.87 -16.72
CA ASP A 182 -4.59 -17.63 -17.48
C ASP A 182 -3.59 -16.56 -16.99
N ALA A 183 -3.47 -16.38 -15.67
CA ALA A 183 -2.51 -15.46 -15.07
C ALA A 183 -1.06 -15.81 -15.46
N VAL A 184 -0.67 -17.08 -15.32
CA VAL A 184 0.67 -17.57 -15.68
C VAL A 184 0.94 -17.37 -17.17
N LYS A 185 -0.01 -17.68 -18.04
CA LYS A 185 0.10 -17.44 -19.50
C LYS A 185 0.32 -15.96 -19.82
N LYS A 186 -0.25 -15.05 -19.02
CA LYS A 186 -0.08 -13.60 -19.13
C LYS A 186 1.16 -13.06 -18.40
N GLY A 187 2.02 -13.93 -17.88
CA GLY A 187 3.23 -13.54 -17.13
C GLY A 187 2.96 -13.02 -15.72
N ASN A 188 1.78 -13.30 -15.15
CA ASN A 188 1.40 -12.93 -13.80
C ASN A 188 1.47 -14.14 -12.86
N LEU A 189 1.55 -13.85 -11.56
CA LEU A 189 1.63 -14.88 -10.52
C LEU A 189 0.31 -15.09 -9.75
N ALA A 190 -0.64 -14.16 -9.85
CA ALA A 190 -1.88 -14.20 -9.07
C ALA A 190 -3.13 -14.34 -9.98
N PRO A 191 -4.16 -15.09 -9.55
CA PRO A 191 -4.26 -15.79 -8.27
C PRO A 191 -3.34 -17.03 -8.20
N GLN A 192 -2.82 -17.34 -7.01
CA GLN A 192 -1.95 -18.50 -6.78
C GLN A 192 -2.77 -19.70 -6.32
N LEU A 193 -2.36 -20.89 -6.74
CA LEU A 193 -2.87 -22.15 -6.18
C LEU A 193 -2.40 -22.30 -4.73
N LYS A 194 -3.15 -23.09 -3.96
CA LYS A 194 -2.83 -23.38 -2.57
C LYS A 194 -1.44 -24.02 -2.45
N ILE A 195 -0.61 -23.48 -1.58
CA ILE A 195 0.68 -24.07 -1.20
C ILE A 195 0.44 -25.14 -0.13
N GLU A 196 1.13 -26.28 -0.19
CA GLU A 196 0.94 -27.37 0.79
C GLU A 196 1.27 -26.94 2.22
N ASN A 197 2.35 -26.20 2.42
CA ASN A 197 2.76 -25.67 3.71
C ASN A 197 2.62 -24.15 3.77
N GLU A 198 1.43 -23.66 4.13
CA GLU A 198 1.17 -22.23 4.33
C GLU A 198 1.66 -21.67 5.67
N LYS A 199 2.13 -22.55 6.56
CA LYS A 199 2.58 -22.23 7.92
C LYS A 199 4.04 -22.65 8.11
N GLU A 200 4.90 -22.19 7.21
CA GLU A 200 6.34 -22.42 7.34
C GLU A 200 6.87 -21.90 8.68
N LYS A 201 7.95 -22.53 9.17
CA LYS A 201 8.58 -22.09 10.40
C LYS A 201 9.11 -20.67 10.20
N PRO A 202 8.75 -19.69 11.06
CA PRO A 202 9.25 -18.33 10.94
C PRO A 202 10.78 -18.30 10.94
N ILE A 203 11.35 -17.55 10.02
CA ILE A 203 12.79 -17.32 9.90
C ILE A 203 13.07 -15.89 10.36
N THR A 204 13.93 -15.75 11.36
CA THR A 204 14.41 -14.45 11.82
C THR A 204 15.78 -14.17 11.24
N ILE A 205 16.04 -12.92 10.85
CA ILE A 205 17.33 -12.46 10.35
C ILE A 205 17.88 -11.37 11.28
N ASN A 206 19.20 -11.29 11.39
CA ASN A 206 19.84 -10.21 12.15
C ASN A 206 19.56 -8.86 11.47
N TYR A 207 19.27 -7.82 12.25
CA TYR A 207 18.93 -6.50 11.72
C TYR A 207 20.06 -5.90 10.87
N ASP A 208 21.31 -5.97 11.33
CA ASP A 208 22.45 -5.40 10.63
C ASP A 208 22.72 -6.12 9.31
N GLU A 209 22.39 -7.41 9.23
CA GLU A 209 22.41 -8.17 7.98
C GLU A 209 21.28 -7.73 7.05
N LEU A 210 20.06 -7.59 7.58
CA LEU A 210 18.88 -7.19 6.84
C LEU A 210 19.04 -5.82 6.18
N VAL A 211 19.59 -4.83 6.88
CA VAL A 211 19.78 -3.47 6.35
C VAL A 211 20.95 -3.34 5.38
N LYS A 212 21.82 -4.35 5.21
CA LYS A 212 22.80 -4.34 4.10
C LYS A 212 22.11 -4.26 2.74
N SER A 213 20.88 -4.79 2.63
CA SER A 213 20.07 -4.65 1.42
C SER A 213 19.74 -3.18 1.07
N TRP A 214 19.84 -2.26 2.04
CA TRP A 214 19.54 -0.84 1.86
C TRP A 214 20.69 -0.03 1.27
N GLN A 215 21.90 -0.58 1.25
CA GLN A 215 23.11 0.11 0.79
C GLN A 215 23.36 -0.03 -0.71
N LYS A 216 22.46 -0.71 -1.44
CA LYS A 216 22.55 -0.90 -2.89
C LYS A 216 22.00 0.29 -3.67
#